data_AF-A0A7C5HC50-F1
#
_entry.id   AF-A0A7C5HC50-F1
#
_cell.length_a   1.000
_cell.length_b   1.000
_cell.length_c   1.000
_cell.angle_alpha   90.00
_cell.angle_beta   90.00
_cell.angle_gamma   90.00
#
_symmetry.space_group_name_H-M   'P 1'
#
loop_
_entity.id
_entity.type
_entity.pdbx_description
1 polymer ?
#
loop_
_entity_poly.entity_id
_entity_poly.type
_entity_poly.pdbx_seq_one_letter_code
_entity_poly.pdbx_strand_id
1 'polypeptide(L)'
;MKNIGLKTVLSTLGFFGVTYMTLVFTNRAGKVPYLIVALFLLGFGIYAFIKSQKIEDNKFISNFLAIISGIAIWSFVGEFMENANMFIENSSVKIAHWNFLLILLLAIFVFLQIRKSLNLSVQFSLSSFLLIWSMHYIMIFQFEVLSPTHFSTYIMCGMFVVLTALAILKTRKNSNINSVMFWSYLGLLTAWNILEYIWGWRLIPGPYAI
;
A
#
# COMPACT_ATOMS: atom_id res chain seq x y z
N MET A 1 -21.85 6.55 10.19
CA MET A 1 -20.55 6.84 9.52
C MET A 1 -19.32 6.38 10.29
N LYS A 2 -19.25 6.49 11.64
CA LYS A 2 -18.15 5.89 12.43
C LYS A 2 -17.89 4.42 12.05
N ASN A 3 -18.97 3.66 11.83
CA ASN A 3 -18.89 2.27 11.37
C ASN A 3 -18.24 2.11 9.99
N ILE A 4 -18.35 3.08 9.09
CA ILE A 4 -17.75 2.99 7.75
C ILE A 4 -16.24 3.14 7.84
N GLY A 5 -15.75 4.18 8.52
CA GLY A 5 -14.31 4.38 8.69
C GLY A 5 -13.65 3.20 9.40
N LEU A 6 -14.26 2.72 10.49
CA LEU A 6 -13.78 1.53 11.19
C LEU A 6 -13.83 0.27 10.31
N LYS A 7 -14.90 0.06 9.55
CA LYS A 7 -14.99 -1.05 8.58
C LYS A 7 -13.89 -0.98 7.54
N THR A 8 -13.63 0.21 6.96
CA THR A 8 -12.52 0.40 6.02
C THR A 8 -11.19 0.04 6.66
N VAL A 9 -10.89 0.55 7.87
CA VAL A 9 -9.63 0.23 8.57
C VAL A 9 -9.50 -1.28 8.82
N LEU A 10 -10.50 -1.90 9.45
CA LEU A 10 -10.41 -3.30 9.86
C LEU A 10 -10.38 -4.25 8.66
N SER A 11 -11.23 -4.03 7.65
CA SER A 11 -11.27 -4.88 6.47
C SER A 11 -10.02 -4.71 5.60
N THR A 12 -9.49 -3.49 5.47
CA THR A 12 -8.25 -3.27 4.73
C THR A 12 -7.04 -3.81 5.48
N LEU A 13 -6.95 -3.62 6.79
CA LEU A 13 -5.88 -4.19 7.61
C LEU A 13 -5.90 -5.73 7.55
N GLY A 14 -7.09 -6.33 7.67
CA GLY A 14 -7.26 -7.78 7.55
C GLY A 14 -6.81 -8.30 6.20
N PHE A 15 -7.22 -7.66 5.11
CA PHE A 15 -6.77 -8.06 3.77
C PHE A 15 -5.26 -7.88 3.59
N PHE A 16 -4.73 -6.70 3.93
CA PHE A 16 -3.30 -6.40 3.83
C PHE A 16 -2.45 -7.40 4.63
N GLY A 17 -2.83 -7.67 5.88
CA GLY A 17 -2.15 -8.64 6.73
C GLY A 17 -2.18 -10.06 6.16
N VAL A 18 -3.33 -10.51 5.64
CA VAL A 18 -3.43 -11.83 4.98
C VAL A 18 -2.55 -11.87 3.73
N THR A 19 -2.62 -10.86 2.87
CA THR A 19 -1.82 -10.80 1.64
C THR A 19 -0.33 -10.84 1.95
N TYR A 20 0.12 -9.98 2.86
CA TYR A 20 1.51 -9.88 3.27
C TYR A 20 2.02 -11.18 3.89
N MET A 21 1.30 -11.72 4.89
CA MET A 21 1.72 -12.97 5.54
C MET A 21 1.70 -14.16 4.56
N THR A 22 0.73 -14.22 3.64
CA THR A 22 0.69 -15.28 2.62
C THR A 22 1.92 -15.20 1.72
N LEU A 23 2.32 -14.01 1.29
CA LEU A 23 3.54 -13.81 0.49
C LEU A 23 4.80 -14.20 1.28
N VAL A 24 4.92 -13.80 2.54
CA VAL A 24 6.05 -14.18 3.41
C VAL A 24 6.15 -15.70 3.56
N PHE A 25 5.05 -16.38 3.91
CA PHE A 25 5.05 -17.83 4.12
C PHE A 25 5.31 -18.59 2.83
N THR A 26 4.74 -18.15 1.71
CA THR A 26 4.93 -18.84 0.43
C THR A 26 6.31 -18.60 -0.16
N ASN A 27 6.91 -17.42 0.06
CA ASN A 27 8.32 -17.18 -0.25
C ASN A 27 9.22 -18.20 0.47
N ARG A 28 8.97 -18.43 1.78
CA ARG A 28 9.71 -19.43 2.58
C ARG A 28 9.44 -20.87 2.17
N ALA A 29 8.21 -21.19 1.74
CA ALA A 29 7.84 -22.53 1.30
C ALA A 29 8.49 -22.93 -0.04
N GLY A 30 8.86 -21.95 -0.86
CA GLY A 30 9.65 -22.14 -2.07
C GLY A 30 9.11 -21.40 -3.29
N LYS A 31 9.82 -21.54 -4.41
CA LYS A 31 9.59 -20.78 -5.65
C LYS A 31 8.17 -20.97 -6.20
N VAL A 32 7.73 -22.23 -6.36
CA VAL A 32 6.44 -22.53 -7.02
C VAL A 32 5.24 -22.00 -6.24
N PRO A 33 5.09 -22.24 -4.91
CA PRO A 33 4.01 -21.64 -4.13
C PRO A 33 3.97 -20.11 -4.19
N TYR A 34 5.14 -19.47 -4.11
CA TYR A 34 5.26 -18.02 -4.17
C TYR A 34 4.78 -17.43 -5.49
N LEU A 35 5.17 -18.05 -6.63
CA LEU A 35 4.70 -17.66 -7.95
C LEU A 35 3.19 -17.81 -8.10
N ILE A 36 2.63 -18.95 -7.67
CA ILE A 36 1.19 -19.21 -7.77
C ILE A 36 0.41 -18.15 -7.00
N VAL A 37 0.81 -17.85 -5.77
CA VAL A 37 0.13 -16.83 -4.96
C VAL A 37 0.27 -15.44 -5.56
N ALA A 38 1.45 -15.07 -6.08
CA ALA A 38 1.65 -13.78 -6.72
C ALA A 38 0.75 -13.61 -7.96
N LEU A 39 0.70 -14.63 -8.84
CA LEU A 39 -0.18 -14.60 -10.02
C LEU A 39 -1.66 -14.57 -9.64
N PHE A 40 -2.04 -15.29 -8.58
CA PHE A 40 -3.40 -15.23 -8.05
C PHE A 40 -3.74 -13.82 -7.54
N LEU A 41 -2.85 -13.17 -6.78
CA LEU A 41 -3.04 -11.80 -6.30
C LEU A 41 -3.15 -10.80 -7.45
N LEU A 42 -2.34 -10.94 -8.50
CA LEU A 42 -2.44 -10.11 -9.70
C LEU A 42 -3.79 -10.29 -10.39
N GLY A 43 -4.19 -11.52 -10.65
CA GLY A 43 -5.49 -11.83 -11.27
C GLY A 43 -6.67 -11.34 -10.43
N PHE A 44 -6.61 -11.54 -9.11
CA PHE A 44 -7.60 -11.04 -8.16
C PHE A 44 -7.63 -9.50 -8.13
N GLY A 45 -6.48 -8.83 -8.17
CA GLY A 45 -6.37 -7.39 -8.22
C GLY A 45 -7.04 -6.80 -9.47
N ILE A 46 -6.78 -7.40 -10.64
CA ILE A 46 -7.42 -7.01 -11.91
C ILE A 46 -8.93 -7.26 -11.85
N TYR A 47 -9.36 -8.43 -11.35
CA TYR A 47 -10.77 -8.75 -11.18
C TYR A 47 -11.47 -7.73 -10.26
N ALA A 48 -10.89 -7.44 -9.10
CA ALA A 48 -11.43 -6.47 -8.14
C ALA A 48 -11.50 -5.06 -8.73
N PHE A 49 -10.50 -4.66 -9.53
CA PHE A 49 -10.52 -3.39 -10.28
C PHE A 49 -11.72 -3.31 -11.21
N ILE A 50 -11.88 -4.30 -12.09
CA ILE A 50 -12.98 -4.32 -13.07
C ILE A 50 -14.33 -4.38 -12.36
N LYS A 51 -14.45 -5.20 -11.30
CA LYS A 51 -15.68 -5.32 -10.53
C LYS A 51 -16.04 -4.02 -9.81
N SER A 52 -15.05 -3.29 -9.27
CA SER A 52 -15.27 -2.01 -8.59
C SER A 52 -15.93 -0.96 -9.49
N GLN A 53 -15.62 -0.98 -10.79
CA GLN A 53 -16.18 -0.03 -11.76
C GLN A 53 -17.62 -0.37 -12.16
N LYS A 54 -18.02 -1.64 -12.05
CA LYS A 54 -19.37 -2.10 -12.41
C LYS A 54 -20.39 -1.91 -11.29
N ILE A 55 -19.98 -1.45 -10.11
CA ILE A 55 -20.86 -1.26 -8.95
C ILE A 55 -21.16 0.24 -8.83
N GLU A 56 -22.37 0.63 -9.19
CA GLU A 56 -22.82 2.02 -9.16
C GLU A 56 -23.68 2.35 -7.93
N ASP A 57 -24.42 1.36 -7.44
CA ASP A 57 -25.41 1.46 -6.37
C ASP A 57 -24.77 1.48 -4.96
N ASN A 58 -23.62 0.81 -4.78
CA ASN A 58 -22.95 0.71 -3.49
C ASN A 58 -21.54 1.31 -3.51
N LYS A 59 -21.46 2.62 -3.21
CA LYS A 59 -20.20 3.38 -3.13
C LYS A 59 -19.18 2.76 -2.19
N PHE A 60 -19.60 2.19 -1.07
CA PHE A 60 -18.68 1.54 -0.13
C PHE A 60 -18.01 0.33 -0.75
N ILE A 61 -18.79 -0.60 -1.33
CA ILE A 61 -18.25 -1.82 -1.93
C ILE A 61 -17.38 -1.47 -3.14
N SER A 62 -17.82 -0.55 -3.99
CA SER A 62 -17.04 -0.08 -5.14
C SER A 62 -15.67 0.45 -4.70
N ASN A 63 -15.63 1.42 -3.80
CA ASN A 63 -14.36 2.00 -3.33
C ASN A 63 -13.51 0.99 -2.56
N PHE A 64 -14.13 0.10 -1.79
CA PHE A 64 -13.41 -0.92 -1.03
C PHE A 64 -12.72 -1.91 -1.97
N LEU A 65 -13.43 -2.43 -2.98
CA LEU A 65 -12.82 -3.31 -4.00
C LEU A 65 -11.69 -2.61 -4.77
N ALA A 66 -11.81 -1.31 -5.01
CA ALA A 66 -10.73 -0.52 -5.61
C ALA A 66 -9.50 -0.43 -4.70
N ILE A 67 -9.67 -0.21 -3.39
CA ILE A 67 -8.55 -0.25 -2.42
C ILE A 67 -7.89 -1.62 -2.41
N ILE A 68 -8.70 -2.68 -2.33
CA ILE A 68 -8.23 -4.08 -2.36
C ILE A 68 -7.46 -4.38 -3.65
N SER A 69 -7.94 -3.90 -4.79
CA SER A 69 -7.25 -4.01 -6.06
C SER A 69 -5.87 -3.35 -6.04
N GLY A 70 -5.79 -2.11 -5.56
CA GLY A 70 -4.52 -1.40 -5.44
C GLY A 70 -3.51 -2.13 -4.56
N ILE A 71 -3.95 -2.69 -3.43
CA ILE A 71 -3.11 -3.51 -2.53
C ILE A 71 -2.65 -4.78 -3.23
N ALA A 72 -3.55 -5.52 -3.89
CA ALA A 72 -3.22 -6.79 -4.53
C ALA A 72 -2.25 -6.61 -5.71
N ILE A 73 -2.45 -5.56 -6.51
CA ILE A 73 -1.53 -5.20 -7.60
C ILE A 73 -0.18 -4.76 -7.03
N TRP A 74 -0.17 -3.94 -5.98
CA TRP A 74 1.08 -3.59 -5.29
C TRP A 74 1.78 -4.81 -4.73
N SER A 75 1.06 -5.78 -4.18
CA SER A 75 1.65 -7.02 -3.64
C SER A 75 2.34 -7.85 -4.74
N PHE A 76 1.87 -7.78 -5.98
CA PHE A 76 2.59 -8.37 -7.10
C PHE A 76 3.82 -7.54 -7.50
N VAL A 77 3.65 -6.23 -7.74
CA VAL A 77 4.71 -5.37 -8.29
C VAL A 77 5.79 -5.02 -7.27
N GLY A 78 5.40 -4.77 -6.01
CA GLY A 78 6.28 -4.30 -4.94
C GLY A 78 6.84 -5.39 -4.04
N GLU A 79 6.20 -6.55 -3.93
CA GLU A 79 6.76 -7.66 -3.13
C GLU A 79 7.29 -8.78 -4.02
N PHE A 80 6.46 -9.29 -4.94
CA PHE A 80 6.88 -10.42 -5.78
C PHE A 80 7.96 -10.04 -6.79
N MET A 81 7.81 -8.93 -7.54
CA MET A 81 8.82 -8.56 -8.54
C MET A 81 10.17 -8.16 -7.93
N GLU A 82 10.18 -7.65 -6.69
CA GLU A 82 11.43 -7.40 -5.97
C GLU A 82 12.20 -8.69 -5.65
N ASN A 83 11.48 -9.81 -5.53
CA ASN A 83 12.01 -11.15 -5.29
C ASN A 83 12.12 -12.01 -6.55
N ALA A 84 11.92 -11.45 -7.75
CA ALA A 84 11.91 -12.21 -9.01
C ALA A 84 13.24 -12.94 -9.31
N ASN A 85 14.35 -12.48 -8.72
CA ASN A 85 15.65 -13.17 -8.78
C ASN A 85 15.60 -14.63 -8.29
N MET A 86 14.61 -15.00 -7.48
CA MET A 86 14.37 -16.39 -7.11
C MET A 86 14.08 -17.28 -8.33
N PHE A 87 13.53 -16.73 -9.42
CA PHE A 87 13.09 -17.47 -10.61
C PHE A 87 14.03 -17.30 -11.79
N ILE A 88 14.45 -16.06 -12.05
CA ILE A 88 15.30 -15.70 -13.18
C ILE A 88 16.43 -14.81 -12.64
N GLU A 89 17.68 -15.18 -12.88
CA GLU A 89 18.83 -14.40 -12.43
C GLU A 89 18.78 -12.96 -12.99
N ASN A 90 19.07 -11.96 -12.15
CA ASN A 90 19.05 -10.54 -12.49
C ASN A 90 17.70 -9.98 -13.00
N SER A 91 16.58 -10.60 -12.60
CA SER A 91 15.23 -10.16 -12.95
C SER A 91 14.52 -9.34 -11.86
N SER A 92 15.09 -9.19 -10.67
CA SER A 92 14.48 -8.42 -9.58
C SER A 92 14.27 -6.96 -9.98
N VAL A 93 13.04 -6.49 -9.89
CA VAL A 93 12.70 -5.08 -10.12
C VAL A 93 12.50 -4.42 -8.77
N LYS A 94 13.57 -3.83 -8.22
CA LYS A 94 13.54 -3.09 -6.95
C LYS A 94 12.83 -1.74 -7.13
N ILE A 95 11.51 -1.73 -7.14
CA ILE A 95 10.73 -0.51 -7.39
C ILE A 95 10.90 0.54 -6.28
N ALA A 96 11.36 0.13 -5.09
CA ALA A 96 11.72 1.03 -4.00
C ALA A 96 13.14 1.61 -4.11
N HIS A 97 13.92 1.21 -5.13
CA HIS A 97 15.30 1.68 -5.32
C HIS A 97 15.35 3.10 -5.91
N TRP A 98 16.43 3.85 -5.62
CA TRP A 98 16.54 5.28 -5.98
C TRP A 98 16.32 5.57 -7.47
N ASN A 99 16.71 4.65 -8.35
CA ASN A 99 16.49 4.74 -9.81
C ASN A 99 15.02 4.94 -10.22
N PHE A 100 14.08 4.46 -9.40
CA PHE A 100 12.65 4.56 -9.67
C PHE A 100 12.01 5.87 -9.17
N LEU A 101 12.77 6.76 -8.51
CA LEU A 101 12.24 8.03 -8.00
C LEU A 101 11.55 8.85 -9.10
N LEU A 102 12.22 9.02 -10.23
CA LEU A 102 11.69 9.81 -11.34
C LEU A 102 10.42 9.19 -11.90
N ILE A 103 10.36 7.87 -11.98
CA ILE A 103 9.19 7.12 -12.46
C ILE A 103 8.03 7.28 -11.48
N LEU A 104 8.29 7.17 -10.18
CA LEU A 104 7.29 7.40 -9.13
C LEU A 104 6.75 8.83 -9.18
N LEU A 105 7.62 9.84 -9.27
CA LEU A 105 7.22 11.25 -9.38
C LEU A 105 6.41 11.50 -10.65
N LEU A 106 6.80 10.92 -11.78
CA LEU A 106 6.05 11.00 -13.03
C LEU A 106 4.68 10.34 -12.89
N ALA A 107 4.60 9.15 -12.29
CA ALA A 107 3.33 8.46 -12.07
C ALA A 107 2.37 9.26 -11.18
N ILE A 108 2.89 9.84 -10.09
CA ILE A 108 2.12 10.76 -9.22
C ILE A 108 1.68 11.99 -10.01
N PHE A 109 2.57 12.62 -10.77
CA PHE A 109 2.24 13.80 -11.56
C PHE A 109 1.14 13.51 -12.58
N VAL A 110 1.30 12.47 -13.39
CA VAL A 110 0.30 12.03 -14.37
C VAL A 110 -1.02 11.74 -13.69
N PHE A 111 -1.01 10.99 -12.59
CA PHE A 111 -2.22 10.72 -11.80
C PHE A 111 -2.91 12.01 -11.35
N LEU A 112 -2.17 12.98 -10.80
CA LEU A 112 -2.73 14.25 -10.34
C LEU A 112 -3.34 15.09 -11.48
N GLN A 113 -2.76 15.01 -12.69
CA GLN A 113 -3.31 15.69 -13.87
C GLN A 113 -4.61 15.06 -14.34
N ILE A 114 -4.66 13.73 -14.43
CA ILE A 114 -5.83 13.03 -14.99
C ILE A 114 -6.90 12.68 -13.95
N ARG A 115 -6.62 12.74 -12.64
CA ARG A 115 -7.56 12.22 -11.62
C ARG A 115 -8.97 12.77 -11.71
N LYS A 116 -9.14 14.03 -12.16
CA LYS A 116 -10.47 14.66 -12.28
C LYS A 116 -11.33 14.06 -13.39
N SER A 117 -10.71 13.46 -14.42
CA SER A 117 -11.42 12.76 -15.50
C SER A 117 -11.64 11.27 -15.20
N LEU A 118 -11.04 10.74 -14.13
CA LEU A 118 -11.19 9.35 -13.73
C LEU A 118 -12.41 9.13 -12.84
N ASN A 119 -13.09 8.01 -13.04
CA ASN A 119 -14.10 7.53 -12.10
C ASN A 119 -13.50 7.32 -10.72
N LEU A 120 -14.31 7.51 -9.68
CA LEU A 120 -13.83 7.52 -8.30
C LEU A 120 -13.20 6.18 -7.87
N SER A 121 -13.74 5.05 -8.32
CA SER A 121 -13.15 3.72 -8.08
C SER A 121 -11.74 3.62 -8.68
N VAL A 122 -11.53 4.12 -9.89
CA VAL A 122 -10.21 4.18 -10.52
C VAL A 122 -9.28 5.06 -9.70
N GLN A 123 -9.76 6.21 -9.21
CA GLN A 123 -8.97 7.07 -8.32
C GLN A 123 -8.57 6.34 -7.04
N PHE A 124 -9.47 5.59 -6.39
CA PHE A 124 -9.15 4.80 -5.19
C PHE A 124 -8.11 3.73 -5.46
N SER A 125 -8.23 2.99 -6.56
CA SER A 125 -7.29 1.92 -6.91
C SER A 125 -5.89 2.47 -7.18
N LEU A 126 -5.79 3.49 -8.05
CA LEU A 126 -4.51 4.11 -8.39
C LEU A 126 -3.89 4.83 -7.19
N SER A 127 -4.69 5.55 -6.40
CA SER A 127 -4.20 6.18 -5.17
C SER A 127 -3.69 5.14 -4.18
N SER A 128 -4.36 4.00 -4.06
CA SER A 128 -3.93 2.94 -3.15
C SER A 128 -2.57 2.37 -3.55
N PHE A 129 -2.40 2.04 -4.82
CA PHE A 129 -1.11 1.59 -5.35
C PHE A 129 -0.01 2.66 -5.16
N LEU A 130 -0.27 3.89 -5.58
CA LEU A 130 0.71 4.99 -5.51
C LEU A 130 1.06 5.38 -4.08
N LEU A 131 0.11 5.38 -3.15
CA LEU A 131 0.38 5.69 -1.74
C LEU A 131 1.26 4.63 -1.11
N ILE A 132 0.98 3.34 -1.32
CA ILE A 132 1.82 2.27 -0.77
C ILE A 132 3.21 2.35 -1.39
N TRP A 133 3.32 2.48 -2.72
CA TRP A 133 4.63 2.62 -3.38
C TRP A 133 5.40 3.84 -2.87
N SER A 134 4.76 5.01 -2.76
CA SER A 134 5.43 6.22 -2.28
C SER A 134 5.94 6.07 -0.85
N MET A 135 5.10 5.56 0.04
CA MET A 135 5.46 5.40 1.44
C MET A 135 6.57 4.38 1.63
N HIS A 136 6.45 3.22 0.96
CA HIS A 136 7.47 2.18 0.98
C HIS A 136 8.80 2.67 0.38
N TYR A 137 8.76 3.40 -0.74
CA TYR A 137 9.94 4.03 -1.34
C TYR A 137 10.65 4.97 -0.37
N ILE A 138 9.91 5.87 0.31
CA ILE A 138 10.52 6.83 1.26
C ILE A 138 11.26 6.07 2.36
N MET A 139 10.62 5.05 2.91
CA MET A 139 11.17 4.25 3.99
C MET A 139 12.43 3.50 3.56
N ILE A 140 12.38 2.73 2.48
CA ILE A 140 13.53 1.99 1.94
C ILE A 140 14.67 2.94 1.57
N PHE A 141 14.37 4.05 0.89
CA PHE A 141 15.39 5.04 0.55
C PHE A 141 16.12 5.57 1.79
N GLN A 142 15.40 5.92 2.86
CA GLN A 142 16.03 6.41 4.07
C GLN A 142 16.87 5.33 4.77
N PHE A 143 16.36 4.10 4.86
CA PHE A 143 17.08 3.01 5.52
C PHE A 143 18.30 2.53 4.73
N GLU A 144 18.20 2.38 3.41
CA GLU A 144 19.28 1.87 2.55
C GLU A 144 20.33 2.95 2.22
N VAL A 145 19.92 4.19 1.97
CA VAL A 145 20.83 5.25 1.47
C VAL A 145 21.38 6.12 2.60
N LEU A 146 20.58 6.42 3.63
CA LEU A 146 20.96 7.37 4.68
C LEU A 146 21.39 6.74 6.01
N SER A 147 21.08 5.44 6.23
CA SER A 147 21.19 4.69 7.50
C SER A 147 19.93 4.71 8.38
N PRO A 148 19.60 3.59 9.06
CA PRO A 148 18.49 3.52 10.02
C PRO A 148 18.48 4.61 11.09
N THR A 149 19.65 5.04 11.54
CA THR A 149 19.80 6.00 12.64
C THR A 149 19.89 7.45 12.19
N HIS A 150 19.78 7.72 10.88
CA HIS A 150 19.84 9.09 10.36
C HIS A 150 18.67 9.92 10.88
N PHE A 151 18.92 11.20 11.23
CA PHE A 151 17.92 12.04 11.91
C PHE A 151 16.60 12.18 11.12
N SER A 152 16.67 12.10 9.78
CA SER A 152 15.51 12.20 8.89
C SER A 152 14.50 11.07 9.06
N THR A 153 14.91 9.88 9.54
CA THR A 153 13.98 8.77 9.79
C THR A 153 13.01 9.13 10.91
N TYR A 154 13.50 9.75 11.99
CA TYR A 154 12.66 10.21 13.10
C TYR A 154 11.73 11.35 12.68
N ILE A 155 12.22 12.29 11.87
CA ILE A 155 11.38 13.39 11.33
C ILE A 155 10.25 12.80 10.49
N MET A 156 10.56 11.88 9.58
CA MET A 156 9.55 11.29 8.70
C MET A 156 8.53 10.43 9.47
N CYS A 157 8.98 9.65 10.45
CA CYS A 157 8.10 8.95 11.37
C CYS A 157 7.18 9.91 12.14
N GLY A 158 7.71 11.03 12.65
CA GLY A 158 6.93 12.10 13.28
C GLY A 158 5.90 12.73 12.34
N MET A 159 6.26 12.94 11.06
CA MET A 159 5.31 13.40 10.04
C MET A 159 4.19 12.39 9.83
N PHE A 160 4.49 11.08 9.81
CA PHE A 160 3.45 10.05 9.71
C PHE A 160 2.52 10.03 10.93
N VAL A 161 3.03 10.24 12.16
CA VAL A 161 2.19 10.41 13.37
C VAL A 161 1.20 11.57 13.19
N VAL A 162 1.69 12.72 12.73
CA VAL A 162 0.84 13.90 12.48
C VAL A 162 -0.22 13.59 11.41
N LEU A 163 0.17 12.95 10.31
CA LEU A 163 -0.75 12.58 9.23
C LEU A 163 -1.81 11.57 9.71
N THR A 164 -1.44 10.59 10.54
CA THR A 164 -2.39 9.65 11.15
C THR A 164 -3.39 10.38 12.03
N ALA A 165 -2.93 11.31 12.89
CA ALA A 165 -3.81 12.11 13.73
C ALA A 165 -4.78 12.99 12.89
N LEU A 166 -4.27 13.66 11.86
CA LEU A 166 -5.07 14.45 10.93
C LEU A 166 -6.11 13.60 10.20
N ALA A 167 -5.73 12.40 9.76
CA ALA A 167 -6.62 11.46 9.10
C ALA A 167 -7.77 11.03 10.03
N ILE A 168 -7.48 10.70 11.30
CA ILE A 168 -8.50 10.37 12.31
C ILE A 168 -9.47 11.56 12.51
N LEU A 169 -8.95 12.77 12.64
CA LEU A 169 -9.78 13.97 12.81
C LEU A 169 -10.68 14.24 11.59
N LYS A 170 -10.13 14.10 10.38
CA LYS A 170 -10.88 14.27 9.13
C LYS A 170 -11.95 13.19 8.96
N THR A 171 -11.67 11.93 9.29
CA THR A 171 -12.65 10.85 9.28
C THR A 171 -13.83 11.13 10.21
N ARG A 172 -13.58 11.74 11.39
CA ARG A 172 -14.64 12.08 12.35
C ARG A 172 -15.51 13.25 11.89
N LYS A 173 -14.94 14.24 11.19
CA LYS A 173 -15.63 15.46 10.77
C LYS A 173 -16.38 15.34 9.44
N ASN A 174 -15.97 14.44 8.54
CA ASN A 174 -16.56 14.33 7.21
C ASN A 174 -17.87 13.53 7.20
N SER A 175 -18.83 14.00 6.39
CA SER A 175 -20.10 13.30 6.12
C SER A 175 -20.11 12.49 4.82
N ASN A 176 -19.21 12.79 3.90
CA ASN A 176 -19.12 12.11 2.62
C ASN A 176 -18.43 10.75 2.76
N ILE A 177 -19.08 9.67 2.33
CA ILE A 177 -18.58 8.29 2.43
C ILE A 177 -17.20 8.11 1.80
N ASN A 178 -16.97 8.72 0.64
CA ASN A 178 -15.71 8.61 -0.10
C ASN A 178 -14.58 9.29 0.69
N SER A 179 -14.86 10.47 1.26
CA SER A 179 -13.89 11.18 2.08
C SER A 179 -13.57 10.41 3.36
N VAL A 180 -14.59 9.86 4.03
CA VAL A 180 -14.42 9.01 5.23
C VAL A 180 -13.54 7.80 4.91
N MET A 181 -13.79 7.10 3.81
CA MET A 181 -12.99 5.94 3.40
C MET A 181 -11.55 6.32 3.06
N PHE A 182 -11.34 7.40 2.28
CA PHE A 182 -10.02 7.89 1.92
C PHE A 182 -9.19 8.24 3.17
N TRP A 183 -9.73 9.05 4.08
CA TRP A 183 -9.02 9.45 5.30
C TRP A 183 -8.79 8.25 6.23
N SER A 184 -9.74 7.32 6.32
CA SER A 184 -9.56 6.09 7.11
C SER A 184 -8.44 5.23 6.57
N TYR A 185 -8.38 5.06 5.25
CA TYR A 185 -7.33 4.30 4.58
C TYR A 185 -5.96 4.99 4.67
N LEU A 186 -5.88 6.30 4.46
CA LEU A 186 -4.64 7.07 4.64
C LEU A 186 -4.14 6.98 6.09
N GLY A 187 -5.04 7.07 7.06
CA GLY A 187 -4.72 6.89 8.48
C GLY A 187 -4.13 5.50 8.75
N LEU A 188 -4.69 4.45 8.15
CA LEU A 188 -4.13 3.09 8.24
C LEU A 188 -2.73 3.00 7.63
N LEU A 189 -2.52 3.49 6.40
CA LEU A 189 -1.21 3.41 5.74
C LEU A 189 -0.11 4.18 6.48
N THR A 190 -0.45 5.37 7.00
CA THR A 190 0.50 6.17 7.79
C THR A 190 0.79 5.52 9.14
N ALA A 191 -0.21 4.92 9.79
CA ALA A 191 0.01 4.13 11.01
C ALA A 191 0.87 2.90 10.75
N TRP A 192 0.68 2.22 9.61
CA TRP A 192 1.53 1.11 9.18
C TRP A 192 2.98 1.57 8.97
N ASN A 193 3.19 2.73 8.34
CA ASN A 193 4.54 3.27 8.14
C ASN A 193 5.24 3.55 9.47
N ILE A 194 4.54 4.09 10.47
CA ILE A 194 5.10 4.27 11.82
C ILE A 194 5.62 2.93 12.37
N LEU A 195 4.83 1.86 12.23
CA LEU A 195 5.22 0.52 12.66
C LEU A 195 6.45 0.01 11.89
N GLU A 196 6.49 0.27 10.59
CA GLU A 196 7.63 -0.01 9.72
C GLU A 196 8.91 0.70 10.16
N TYR A 197 8.88 1.99 10.54
CA TYR A 197 10.04 2.67 11.11
C TYR A 197 10.49 2.02 12.43
N ILE A 198 9.54 1.67 13.30
CA ILE A 198 9.84 1.01 14.57
C ILE A 198 10.52 -0.34 14.33
N TRP A 199 10.06 -1.12 13.34
CA TRP A 199 10.73 -2.35 12.89
C TRP A 199 12.12 -2.08 12.31
N GLY A 200 12.26 -1.06 11.46
CA GLY A 200 13.52 -0.68 10.83
C GLY A 200 14.58 -0.25 11.85
N TRP A 201 14.17 0.41 12.94
CA TRP A 201 15.02 0.72 14.09
C TRP A 201 15.28 -0.48 15.02
N ARG A 202 14.72 -1.64 14.71
CA ARG A 202 14.83 -2.88 15.50
C ARG A 202 14.36 -2.73 16.94
N LEU A 203 13.41 -1.83 17.20
CA LEU A 203 12.81 -1.67 18.54
C LEU A 203 11.88 -2.84 18.86
N ILE A 204 11.31 -3.47 17.83
CA ILE A 204 10.58 -4.74 17.89
C ILE A 204 10.94 -5.58 16.65
N PRO A 205 10.92 -6.93 16.74
CA PRO A 205 11.23 -7.80 15.61
C PRO A 205 10.24 -7.58 14.46
N GLY A 206 10.78 -7.46 13.25
CA GLY A 206 10.01 -7.35 12.02
C GLY A 206 9.58 -8.72 11.46
N PRO A 207 8.70 -8.75 10.45
CA PRO A 207 8.14 -10.00 9.92
C PRO A 207 9.16 -10.90 9.23
N TYR A 208 10.19 -10.29 8.63
CA TYR A 208 11.32 -10.96 8.00
C TYR A 208 12.52 -11.18 8.95
N ALA A 209 12.44 -10.74 10.21
CA ALA A 209 13.49 -10.94 11.21
C ALA A 209 13.32 -12.30 11.91
N ILE A 210 13.61 -13.39 11.19
CA ILE A 210 13.79 -14.74 11.76
C ILE A 210 14.99 -15.38 11.06
#